data_AF-A0A3P7NZ46-F1
#
_entry.id   AF-A0A3P7NZ46-F1
#
_cell.length_a   1.000
_cell.length_b   1.000
_cell.length_c   1.000
_cell.angle_alpha   90.00
_cell.angle_beta   90.00
_cell.angle_gamma   90.00
#
_symmetry.space_group_name_H-M   'P 1'
#
loop_
_entity.id
_entity.type
_entity.pdbx_description
1 polymer ?
#
loop_
_entity_poly.entity_id
_entity_poly.type
_entity_poly.pdbx_seq_one_letter_code
_entity_poly.pdbx_strand_id
1 'polypeptide(L)' 'MGCDSTRLTVVRCDLADFSSVRDCAKEILKEEDKIDILINNAGVMFYPRYEKTVDGHEMTWQSNHLGK' A
#
# COMPACT_ATOMS: atom_id res chain seq x y z
N MET A 1 -1.86 -22.35 18.11
CA MET A 1 -0.78 -21.51 17.57
C MET A 1 -1.31 -20.86 16.30
N GLY A 2 -1.53 -19.56 16.31
CA GLY A 2 -2.09 -18.84 15.16
C GLY A 2 -2.99 -17.71 15.65
N CYS A 3 -2.56 -16.47 15.41
CA CYS A 3 -3.17 -15.23 15.87
C CYS A 3 -2.85 -14.83 17.33
N ASP A 4 -1.59 -14.47 17.58
CA ASP A 4 -1.24 -13.55 18.66
C ASP A 4 -1.30 -12.12 18.09
N SER A 5 -2.16 -11.27 18.66
CA SER A 5 -2.36 -9.90 18.17
C SER A 5 -1.14 -9.00 18.38
N THR A 6 -0.20 -9.39 19.24
CA THR A 6 1.07 -8.64 19.45
C THR A 6 2.02 -8.72 18.25
N ARG A 7 1.78 -9.67 17.33
CA ARG A 7 2.57 -9.84 16.10
C ARG A 7 1.96 -9.13 14.89
N LEU A 8 0.98 -8.25 15.12
CA LEU A 8 0.33 -7.46 14.09
C LEU A 8 0.69 -5.98 14.28
N THR A 9 1.36 -5.43 13.28
CA THR A 9 1.60 -3.99 13.17
C THR A 9 0.77 -3.45 12.02
N VAL A 10 0.08 -2.32 12.23
CA VAL A 10 -0.75 -1.68 11.21
C VAL A 10 -0.10 -0.38 10.81
N VAL A 11 0.24 -0.26 9.53
CA VAL A 11 0.84 0.95 8.93
C VAL A 11 -0.08 1.43 7.81
N ARG A 12 -0.32 2.75 7.75
CA ARG A 12 -1.16 3.34 6.70
C ARG A 12 -0.39 3.33 5.36
N CYS A 13 -1.00 2.77 4.33
CA CYS A 13 -0.47 2.79 2.96
C CYS A 13 -1.60 3.03 1.96
N ASP A 14 -1.62 4.21 1.33
CA ASP A 14 -2.51 4.49 0.21
C ASP A 14 -1.75 4.30 -1.11
N LEU A 15 -2.11 3.26 -1.87
CA LEU A 15 -1.48 2.94 -3.16
C LEU A 15 -1.79 3.97 -4.25
N ALA A 16 -2.74 4.89 -4.01
CA ALA A 16 -3.09 6.01 -4.89
C ALA A 16 -2.21 7.26 -4.68
N ASP A 17 -1.28 7.22 -3.73
CA ASP A 17 -0.41 8.34 -3.35
C ASP A 17 1.02 7.83 -3.11
N PHE A 18 1.95 8.16 -4.01
CA PHE A 18 3.33 7.71 -3.88
C PHE A 18 4.05 8.25 -2.63
N SER A 19 3.63 9.39 -2.09
CA SER A 19 4.16 9.89 -0.81
C SER A 19 3.75 8.96 0.33
N SER A 20 2.48 8.51 0.35
CA SER A 20 1.99 7.56 1.35
C SER A 20 2.71 6.21 1.27
N VAL A 21 3.00 5.70 0.06
CA VAL A 21 3.75 4.43 -0.11
C VAL A 21 5.16 4.55 0.46
N ARG A 22 5.85 5.66 0.17
CA ARG A 22 7.21 5.91 0.69
C ARG A 22 7.22 6.06 2.20
N ASP A 23 6.22 6.72 2.77
CA ASP A 23 6.14 6.92 4.21
C ASP A 23 5.79 5.61 4.95
N CYS A 24 4.92 4.77 4.37
CA CYS A 24 4.67 3.40 4.85
C CYS A 24 5.98 2.59 4.90
N ALA A 25 6.76 2.59 3.82
CA ALA A 25 8.02 1.87 3.76
C ALA A 25 9.02 2.36 4.83
N LYS A 26 9.12 3.68 5.04
CA LYS A 26 9.96 4.26 6.10
C LYS A 26 9.50 3.83 7.49
N GLU A 27 8.21 3.68 7.72
CA GLU A 27 7.68 3.25 9.02
C GLU A 27 7.96 1.78 9.27
N ILE A 28 7.76 0.92 8.27
CA ILE A 28 8.11 -0.51 8.37
C ILE A 28 9.61 -0.69 8.67
N LEU A 29 10.48 0.04 7.96
CA LEU A 29 11.94 -0.03 8.15
C LEU A 29 12.43 0.51 9.51
N LYS A 30 11.59 1.17 10.32
CA LYS A 30 11.94 1.54 11.70
C LYS A 30 11.78 0.39 12.68
N GLU A 31 10.85 -0.51 12.39
CA GLU A 31 10.47 -1.62 13.29
C GLU A 31 11.12 -2.94 12.84
N GLU A 32 11.31 -3.14 11.53
CA GLU A 32 11.76 -4.41 10.96
C GLU A 32 12.90 -4.19 9.94
N ASP A 33 14.01 -4.89 10.13
CA ASP A 33 15.19 -4.80 9.25
C ASP A 33 15.02 -5.55 7.91
N LYS A 34 14.05 -6.47 7.84
CA LYS A 34 13.87 -7.38 6.69
C LYS A 34 12.40 -7.71 6.45
N ILE A 35 12.03 -7.76 5.18
CA ILE A 35 10.75 -8.31 4.70
C ILE A 35 11.04 -9.63 3.99
N ASP A 36 10.53 -10.75 4.51
CA ASP A 36 10.66 -12.06 3.86
C ASP A 36 9.65 -12.25 2.72
N ILE A 37 8.44 -11.72 2.89
CA ILE A 37 7.33 -11.87 1.94
C ILE A 37 6.58 -10.54 1.83
N LEU A 38 6.38 -10.08 0.60
CA LEU A 38 5.51 -8.95 0.27
C LEU A 38 4.30 -9.47 -0.52
N ILE A 39 3.08 -9.18 -0.04
CA ILE A 39 1.84 -9.58 -0.70
C ILE A 39 1.11 -8.33 -1.18
N ASN A 40 1.27 -8.01 -2.46
CA ASN A 40 0.60 -6.87 -3.09
C ASN A 40 -0.84 -7.20 -3.49
N ASN A 41 -1.68 -7.49 -2.49
CA ASN A 41 -3.07 -7.90 -2.66
C ASN A 41 -4.03 -6.74 -2.96
N ALA A 42 -3.78 -5.55 -2.39
CA ALA A 42 -4.70 -4.43 -2.52
C ALA A 42 -4.90 -4.02 -3.99
N GLY A 43 -6.14 -3.64 -4.30
CA GLY A 43 -6.55 -3.17 -5.61
C GLY A 43 -8.01 -2.73 -5.61
N VAL A 44 -8.34 -1.81 -6.52
CA VAL A 44 -9.69 -1.30 -6.76
C VAL A 44 -10.21 -1.81 -8.11
N MET A 45 -11.52 -1.98 -8.24
CA MET A 45 -12.17 -2.39 -9.49
C MET A 45 -13.49 -1.63 -9.64
N PHE A 46 -13.97 -1.47 -10.88
CA PHE A 46 -15.22 -0.77 -11.19
C PHE A 46 -15.26 0.66 -10.63
N TYR A 47 -14.13 1.37 -10.71
CA TYR A 47 -14.09 2.76 -10.26
C TYR A 47 -15.08 3.59 -11.10
N PRO A 48 -16.01 4.34 -10.46
CA PRO A 48 -17.27 4.75 -11.08
C PRO A 48 -17.12 5.76 -12.23
N ARG A 49 -15.96 6.40 -12.34
CA ARG A 49 -15.64 7.40 -13.38
C ARG A 49 -14.14 7.45 -13.60
N TYR A 50 -13.68 7.97 -14.73
CA TYR A 50 -12.26 8.29 -14.89
C TYR A 50 -11.86 9.37 -13.87
N GLU A 51 -10.85 9.06 -13.06
CA GLU A 51 -10.31 9.97 -12.06
C GLU A 51 -8.79 9.83 -12.03
N LYS A 52 -8.11 10.95 -11.80
CA LYS A 52 -6.67 10.97 -11.59
C LYS A 52 -6.35 11.00 -10.11
N THR A 53 -5.34 10.27 -9.71
CA THR A 53 -4.72 10.34 -8.38
C THR A 53 -4.04 11.69 -8.15
N VAL A 54 -3.55 11.89 -6.92
CA VAL A 54 -2.73 13.06 -6.57
C VAL A 54 -1.42 13.12 -7.37
N ASP A 55 -0.91 11.97 -7.82
CA ASP A 55 0.27 11.87 -8.68
C ASP A 55 -0.05 12.00 -10.18
N GLY A 56 -1.34 12.15 -10.55
CA GLY A 56 -1.78 12.46 -11.92
C GLY A 56 -1.99 11.24 -12.83
N HIS A 57 -1.91 10.02 -12.31
CA HIS A 57 -2.20 8.78 -13.05
C HIS A 57 -3.67 8.38 -12.91
N GLU A 58 -4.16 7.56 -13.85
CA GLU A 58 -5.52 6.98 -13.73
C GLU A 58 -5.61 6.11 -12.47
N MET A 59 -6.72 6.25 -11.74
CA MET A 59 -6.94 5.65 -10.43
C MET A 59 -6.60 4.15 -10.38
N THR A 60 -7.26 3.34 -11.22
CA THR A 60 -7.10 1.89 -11.22
C THR A 60 -5.67 1.50 -11.59
N TRP A 61 -5.07 2.18 -12.56
CA TRP A 61 -3.71 1.94 -13.01
C TRP A 61 -2.69 2.21 -11.90
N GLN A 62 -2.81 3.33 -11.19
CA GLN A 62 -1.89 3.62 -10.11
C GLN A 62 -2.07 2.67 -8.93
N SER A 63 -3.28 2.54 -8.38
CA SER A 63 -3.48 1.73 -7.16
C SER A 63 -3.17 0.25 -7.38
N ASN A 64 -3.43 -0.29 -8.57
CA ASN A 64 -3.32 -1.72 -8.82
C ASN A 64 -1.97 -2.14 -9.42
N HIS A 65 -1.20 -1.18 -9.95
CA HIS A 65 0.05 -1.48 -10.65
C HIS A 65 1.20 -0.55 -10.25
N LEU A 66 1.06 0.77 -10.36
CA LEU A 66 2.20 1.68 -10.15
C LEU A 66 2.57 1.89 -8.68
N GLY A 67 1.60 1.83 -7.77
CA GLY A 67 1.81 2.04 -6.33
C GLY A 67 2.34 0.82 -5.58
N LYS A 68 2.45 -0.32 -6.25
CA LYS A 68 2.90 -1.61 -5.72
C LYS A 68 4.41 -1.77 -5.77
#